data_AF-A0A2W4CMU7-F1
#
_entry.id   AF-A0A2W4CMU7-F1
#
_cell.length_a   1.000
_cell.length_b   1.000
_cell.length_c   1.000
_cell.angle_alpha   90.00
_cell.angle_beta   90.00
_cell.angle_gamma   90.00
#
_symmetry.space_group_name_H-M   'P 1'
#
loop_
_entity.id
_entity.type
_entity.pdbx_description
1 polymer ?
#
loop_
_entity_poly.entity_id
_entity_poly.type
_entity_poly.pdbx_seq_one_letter_code
_entity_poly.pdbx_strand_id
1 'polypeptide(L)'
;MRTGVTFEVSAADRVRLNAIVSAGSSPQKHVWRAKIILMTDEGLGTVAIMEATAKSKTCVWRWQERFMTEGVDGLLRDKSRPPGIAPLEVDLVDRVVALTQEPPTQEATHWTVRAMAKAVGIAASSVVKIWHE
;
A
#
# COMPACT_ATOMS: atom_id res chain seq x y z
N MET A 1 -3.28 2.63 -26.66
CA MET A 1 -3.66 2.97 -25.26
C MET A 1 -4.61 1.90 -24.73
N ARG A 2 -4.88 1.85 -23.41
CA ARG A 2 -5.96 1.00 -22.89
C ARG A 2 -7.29 1.53 -23.42
N THR A 3 -8.16 0.66 -23.91
CA THR A 3 -9.52 1.03 -24.31
C THR A 3 -10.23 1.67 -23.11
N GLY A 4 -10.75 2.90 -23.26
CA GLY A 4 -11.50 3.60 -22.21
C GLY A 4 -10.71 4.56 -21.30
N VAL A 5 -9.44 4.88 -21.62
CA VAL A 5 -8.68 5.92 -20.90
C VAL A 5 -8.33 7.04 -21.88
N THR A 6 -9.28 7.97 -22.06
CA THR A 6 -9.08 9.23 -22.78
C THR A 6 -9.51 10.35 -21.86
N PHE A 7 -8.61 11.28 -21.57
CA PHE A 7 -8.90 12.48 -20.82
C PHE A 7 -8.24 13.67 -21.50
N GLU A 8 -8.88 14.83 -21.41
CA GLU A 8 -8.28 16.10 -21.81
C GLU A 8 -7.75 16.79 -20.56
N VAL A 9 -6.53 17.32 -20.62
CA VAL A 9 -5.96 18.11 -19.53
C VAL A 9 -6.40 19.56 -19.69
N SER A 10 -7.12 20.08 -18.70
CA SER A 10 -7.52 21.49 -18.69
C SER A 10 -6.31 22.42 -18.75
N ALA A 11 -6.47 23.64 -19.28
CA ALA A 11 -5.38 24.62 -19.31
C ALA A 11 -4.82 24.91 -17.90
N ALA A 12 -5.69 24.95 -16.89
CA ALA A 12 -5.29 25.13 -15.49
C ALA A 12 -4.46 23.95 -14.97
N ASP A 13 -4.90 22.71 -15.23
CA ASP A 13 -4.14 21.52 -14.82
C ASP A 13 -2.82 21.41 -15.56
N ARG A 14 -2.77 21.77 -16.85
CA ARG A 14 -1.53 21.79 -17.63
C ARG A 14 -0.50 22.75 -17.02
N VAL A 15 -0.91 23.93 -16.56
CA VAL A 15 -0.04 24.86 -15.84
C VAL A 15 0.49 24.22 -14.54
N ARG A 16 -0.40 23.60 -13.75
CA ARG A 16 -0.01 22.93 -12.49
C ARG A 16 0.97 21.78 -12.73
N LEU A 17 0.72 20.94 -13.73
CA LEU A 17 1.57 19.80 -14.09
C LEU A 17 2.94 20.26 -14.56
N ASN A 18 3.01 21.28 -15.41
CA ASN A 18 4.28 21.86 -15.85
C ASN A 18 5.07 22.46 -14.69
N ALA A 19 4.42 23.16 -13.76
CA ALA A 19 5.06 23.68 -12.56
C ALA A 19 5.68 22.58 -11.70
N ILE A 20 4.99 21.43 -11.55
CA ILE A 20 5.54 20.26 -10.84
C ILE A 20 6.79 19.73 -11.54
N VAL A 21 6.77 19.63 -12.88
CA VAL A 21 7.88 19.07 -13.66
C VAL A 21 9.10 20.02 -13.69
N SER A 22 8.88 21.33 -13.74
CA SER A 22 9.96 22.33 -13.82
C SER A 22 10.58 22.66 -12.47
N ALA A 23 9.85 22.47 -11.37
CA ALA A 23 10.36 22.76 -10.03
C ALA A 23 11.41 21.72 -9.60
N GLY A 24 12.65 22.16 -9.43
CA GLY A 24 13.77 21.29 -9.00
C GLY A 24 13.59 20.72 -7.58
N SER A 25 12.71 21.30 -6.76
CA SER A 25 12.38 20.82 -5.42
C SER A 25 11.27 19.76 -5.40
N SER A 26 10.60 19.50 -6.52
CA SER A 26 9.52 18.51 -6.59
C SER A 26 10.06 17.11 -6.32
N PRO A 27 9.43 16.34 -5.41
CA PRO A 27 9.73 14.92 -5.26
C PRO A 27 9.63 14.21 -6.61
N GLN A 28 10.65 13.43 -6.99
CA GLN A 28 10.68 12.73 -8.28
C GLN A 28 9.40 11.92 -8.52
N LYS A 29 8.81 11.35 -7.46
CA LYS A 29 7.52 10.67 -7.55
C LYS A 29 6.40 11.50 -8.15
N HIS A 30 6.34 12.79 -7.89
CA HIS A 30 5.34 13.68 -8.48
C HIS A 30 5.72 14.09 -9.90
N VAL A 31 7.01 14.30 -10.16
CA VAL A 31 7.52 14.64 -11.50
C VAL A 31 7.15 13.56 -12.52
N TRP A 32 7.48 12.29 -12.27
CA TRP A 32 7.16 11.24 -13.25
C TRP A 32 5.65 10.95 -13.33
N ARG A 33 4.86 11.19 -12.27
CA ARG A 33 3.38 11.13 -12.34
C ARG A 33 2.83 12.22 -13.26
N ALA A 34 3.32 13.45 -13.13
CA ALA A 34 2.90 14.57 -13.97
C ALA A 34 3.31 14.37 -15.43
N LYS A 35 4.52 13.87 -15.69
CA LYS A 35 4.99 13.52 -17.05
C LYS A 35 4.11 12.47 -17.72
N ILE A 36 3.65 11.45 -17.00
CA ILE A 36 2.70 10.47 -17.55
C ILE A 36 1.46 11.17 -18.12
N ILE A 37 0.88 12.13 -17.38
CA ILE A 37 -0.34 12.82 -17.78
C ILE A 37 -0.08 13.77 -18.96
N LEU A 38 0.99 14.57 -18.91
CA LEU A 38 1.35 15.49 -20.01
C LEU A 38 1.61 14.73 -21.32
N MET A 39 2.37 13.65 -21.28
CA MET A 39 2.64 12.84 -22.48
C MET A 39 1.38 12.14 -23.00
N THR A 40 0.46 11.74 -22.11
CA THR A 40 -0.83 11.18 -22.53
C THR A 40 -1.67 12.22 -23.27
N ASP A 41 -1.70 13.45 -22.75
CA ASP A 41 -2.42 14.59 -23.34
C ASP A 41 -1.81 15.07 -24.67
N GLU A 42 -0.50 14.87 -24.85
CA GLU A 42 0.20 15.04 -26.13
C GLU A 42 -0.07 13.88 -27.12
N GLY A 43 -0.86 12.88 -26.74
CA GLY A 43 -1.25 11.76 -27.59
C GLY A 43 -0.23 10.63 -27.67
N LEU A 44 0.80 10.61 -26.81
CA LEU A 44 1.81 9.56 -26.84
C LEU A 44 1.22 8.22 -26.40
N GLY A 45 1.65 7.17 -27.10
CA GLY A 45 1.29 5.80 -26.76
C GLY A 45 1.93 5.32 -25.45
N THR A 46 1.32 4.31 -24.82
CA THR A 46 1.79 3.75 -23.54
C THR A 46 3.24 3.28 -23.59
N VAL A 47 3.72 2.74 -24.72
CA VAL A 47 5.12 2.29 -24.88
C VAL A 47 6.09 3.47 -24.78
N ALA A 48 5.85 4.55 -25.51
CA ALA A 48 6.67 5.77 -25.46
C ALA A 48 6.69 6.39 -24.04
N ILE A 49 5.54 6.38 -23.35
CA ILE A 49 5.45 6.87 -21.96
C ILE A 49 6.27 5.98 -21.02
N MET A 50 6.24 4.66 -21.19
CA MET A 50 7.03 3.74 -20.37
C MET A 50 8.54 3.96 -20.56
N GLU A 51 8.99 4.13 -21.81
CA GLU A 51 10.39 4.41 -22.14
C GLU A 51 10.85 5.73 -21.51
N ALA A 52 10.07 6.80 -21.66
CA ALA A 52 10.44 8.12 -21.17
C ALA A 52 10.40 8.26 -19.63
N THR A 53 9.57 7.46 -18.95
CA THR A 53 9.40 7.54 -17.48
C THR A 53 10.09 6.41 -16.73
N ALA A 54 10.58 5.39 -17.43
CA ALA A 54 11.08 4.13 -16.87
C ALA A 54 10.08 3.51 -15.87
N LYS A 55 8.77 3.58 -16.17
CA LYS A 55 7.70 2.98 -15.36
C LYS A 55 7.01 1.86 -16.10
N SER A 56 6.50 0.89 -15.34
CA SER A 56 5.73 -0.21 -15.90
C SER A 56 4.41 0.28 -16.49
N LYS A 57 3.88 -0.46 -17.46
CA LYS A 57 2.55 -0.28 -18.05
C LYS A 57 1.45 -0.14 -16.99
N THR A 58 1.47 -0.99 -15.97
CA THR A 58 0.49 -0.97 -14.87
C THR A 58 0.61 0.29 -14.00
N CYS A 59 1.83 0.80 -13.81
CA CYS A 59 2.04 2.06 -13.10
C CYS A 59 1.48 3.25 -13.90
N VAL A 60 1.77 3.31 -15.20
CA VAL A 60 1.24 4.34 -16.11
C VAL A 60 -0.29 4.38 -16.04
N TRP A 61 -0.93 3.22 -16.24
CA TRP A 61 -2.39 3.11 -16.21
C TRP A 61 -3.01 3.56 -14.89
N ARG A 62 -2.42 3.15 -13.76
CA ARG A 62 -2.90 3.53 -12.43
C ARG A 62 -2.92 5.05 -12.23
N TRP A 63 -1.94 5.77 -12.76
CA TRP A 63 -1.88 7.23 -12.61
C TRP A 63 -2.76 7.97 -13.60
N GLN A 64 -2.90 7.46 -14.82
CA GLN A 64 -3.91 7.94 -15.77
C GLN A 64 -5.32 7.83 -15.18
N GLU A 65 -5.68 6.64 -14.68
CA GLU A 65 -6.99 6.40 -14.04
C GLU A 65 -7.21 7.31 -12.84
N ARG A 66 -6.19 7.48 -11.99
CA ARG A 66 -6.32 8.38 -10.85
C ARG A 66 -6.47 9.85 -11.25
N PHE A 67 -5.78 10.31 -12.27
CA PHE A 67 -5.95 11.67 -12.77
C PHE A 67 -7.38 11.90 -13.26
N MET A 68 -7.97 10.94 -13.96
CA MET A 68 -9.36 11.04 -14.41
C MET A 68 -10.36 11.21 -13.25
N THR A 69 -10.09 10.62 -12.09
CA THR A 69 -10.99 10.65 -10.94
C THR A 69 -10.70 11.76 -9.93
N GLU A 70 -9.43 12.11 -9.74
CA GLU A 70 -8.96 12.97 -8.65
C GLU A 70 -8.13 14.18 -9.14
N GLY A 71 -7.93 14.34 -10.45
CA GLY A 71 -7.15 15.41 -11.03
C GLY A 71 -5.68 15.43 -10.58
N VAL A 72 -5.07 16.62 -10.61
CA VAL A 72 -3.67 16.82 -10.18
C VAL A 72 -3.47 16.48 -8.70
N ASP A 73 -4.44 16.77 -7.84
CA ASP A 73 -4.35 16.50 -6.40
C ASP A 73 -4.23 14.99 -6.10
N GLY A 74 -4.90 14.17 -6.91
CA GLY A 74 -4.73 12.71 -6.90
C GLY A 74 -3.29 12.25 -7.17
N LEU A 75 -2.54 12.96 -8.00
CA LEU A 75 -1.14 12.64 -8.33
C LEU A 75 -0.19 12.95 -7.16
N LEU A 76 -0.53 13.94 -6.36
CA LEU A 76 0.28 14.43 -5.25
C LEU A 76 0.05 13.63 -3.96
N ARG A 77 -1.09 12.96 -3.85
CA ARG A 77 -1.47 12.20 -2.65
C ARG A 77 -1.24 10.70 -2.81
N ASP A 78 -0.46 10.13 -1.90
CA ASP A 78 -0.37 8.67 -1.78
C ASP A 78 -1.62 8.13 -1.06
N LYS A 79 -2.09 6.94 -1.45
CA LYS A 79 -3.20 6.29 -0.73
C LYS A 79 -2.70 5.92 0.67
N SER A 80 -3.46 6.31 1.69
CA SER A 80 -3.24 5.83 3.04
C SER A 80 -3.32 4.30 3.04
N ARG A 81 -2.33 3.65 3.66
CA ARG A 81 -2.39 2.22 3.89
C ARG A 81 -3.53 1.97 4.89
N PRO A 82 -4.43 1.01 4.65
CA PRO A 82 -5.35 0.57 5.70
C PRO A 82 -4.55 0.25 6.96
N PRO A 83 -5.08 0.52 8.16
CA PRO A 83 -4.42 0.10 9.39
C PRO A 83 -4.13 -1.40 9.31
N GLY A 84 -2.99 -1.81 9.88
CA GLY A 84 -2.67 -3.23 10.02
C GLY A 84 -3.73 -3.96 10.85
N ILE A 85 -3.61 -5.28 10.93
CA ILE A 85 -4.43 -6.08 11.85
C ILE A 85 -4.22 -5.50 13.26
N ALA A 86 -5.32 -5.23 13.96
CA ALA A 86 -5.26 -4.73 15.33
C ALA A 86 -4.43 -5.68 16.21
N PRO A 87 -3.68 -5.16 17.21
CA PRO A 87 -3.06 -6.00 18.22
C PRO A 87 -4.08 -6.95 18.88
N LEU A 88 -3.60 -8.06 19.43
CA LEU A 88 -4.44 -8.92 20.25
C LEU A 88 -4.88 -8.15 21.50
N GLU A 89 -6.11 -8.38 21.95
CA GLU A 89 -6.63 -7.81 23.20
C GLU A 89 -5.70 -8.13 24.37
N VAL A 90 -5.47 -7.16 25.25
CA VAL A 90 -4.54 -7.30 26.39
C VAL A 90 -4.95 -8.47 27.28
N ASP A 91 -6.24 -8.60 27.59
CA ASP A 91 -6.78 -9.71 28.39
C ASP A 91 -6.47 -11.08 27.78
N LEU A 92 -6.40 -11.17 26.45
CA LEU A 92 -6.07 -12.41 25.75
C LEU A 92 -4.58 -12.73 25.86
N VAL A 93 -3.72 -11.71 25.80
CA VAL A 93 -2.28 -11.85 26.03
C VAL A 93 -2.02 -12.29 27.48
N ASP A 94 -2.64 -11.62 28.44
CA ASP A 94 -2.52 -11.94 29.87
C ASP A 94 -3.00 -13.37 30.16
N ARG A 95 -4.09 -13.81 29.52
CA ARG A 95 -4.56 -15.20 29.62
C ARG A 95 -3.52 -16.20 29.09
N VAL A 96 -2.88 -15.92 27.95
CA VAL A 96 -1.81 -16.79 27.41
C VAL A 96 -0.65 -16.86 28.39
N VAL A 97 -0.21 -15.71 28.92
CA VAL A 97 0.89 -15.64 29.89
C VAL A 97 0.54 -16.40 31.17
N ALA A 98 -0.65 -16.20 31.74
CA ALA A 98 -1.09 -16.92 32.93
C ALA A 98 -1.11 -18.44 32.69
N LEU A 99 -1.64 -18.89 31.55
CA LEU A 99 -1.73 -20.31 31.24
C LEU A 99 -0.36 -20.98 31.09
N THR A 100 0.70 -20.25 30.72
CA THR A 100 2.07 -20.82 30.69
C THR A 100 2.58 -21.28 32.06
N GLN A 101 2.02 -20.76 33.15
CA GLN A 101 2.41 -21.11 34.52
C GLN A 101 1.70 -22.37 35.03
N GLU A 102 0.69 -22.84 34.32
CA GLU A 102 -0.04 -24.06 34.63
C GLU A 102 0.48 -25.23 33.79
N PRO A 103 0.45 -26.47 34.28
CA PRO A 103 0.78 -27.63 33.46
C PRO A 103 -0.22 -27.74 32.29
N PRO A 104 0.21 -28.21 31.11
CA PRO A 104 -0.69 -28.41 29.98
C PRO A 104 -1.82 -29.38 30.33
N THR A 105 -3.04 -29.09 29.86
CA THR A 105 -4.21 -29.99 30.03
C THR A 105 -4.15 -31.25 29.18
N GLN A 106 -3.15 -31.36 28.31
CA GLN A 106 -2.84 -32.55 27.50
C GLN A 106 -1.81 -33.41 28.23
N GLU A 107 -1.65 -34.67 27.84
CA GLU A 107 -0.60 -35.58 28.34
C GLU A 107 0.80 -35.14 27.86
N ALA A 108 1.22 -33.93 28.22
CA ALA A 108 2.51 -33.36 27.88
C ALA A 108 3.10 -32.62 29.08
N THR A 109 4.41 -32.74 29.26
CA THR A 109 5.13 -32.09 30.37
C THR A 109 5.33 -30.58 30.17
N HIS A 110 5.21 -30.08 28.92
CA HIS A 110 5.44 -28.66 28.59
C HIS A 110 4.43 -28.14 27.57
N TRP A 111 4.15 -26.83 27.62
CA TRP A 111 3.36 -26.15 26.60
C TRP A 111 4.10 -26.12 25.27
N THR A 112 3.50 -26.70 24.24
CA THR A 112 3.92 -26.42 22.86
C THR A 112 3.13 -25.24 22.32
N VAL A 113 3.72 -24.48 21.40
CA VAL A 113 3.05 -23.36 20.71
C VAL A 113 1.67 -23.77 20.18
N ARG A 114 1.59 -24.94 19.54
CA ARG A 114 0.35 -25.45 18.94
C ARG A 114 -0.68 -25.86 19.99
N ALA A 115 -0.24 -26.40 21.11
CA ALA A 115 -1.13 -26.75 22.22
C ALA A 115 -1.73 -25.50 22.87
N MET A 116 -0.89 -24.49 23.15
CA MET A 116 -1.32 -23.20 23.68
C MET A 116 -2.30 -22.50 22.72
N ALA A 117 -1.97 -22.47 21.42
CA ALA A 117 -2.83 -21.92 20.38
C ALA A 117 -4.21 -22.60 20.34
N LYS A 118 -4.24 -23.93 20.44
CA LYS A 118 -5.49 -24.71 20.48
C LYS A 118 -6.29 -24.46 21.77
N ALA A 119 -5.62 -24.35 22.92
CA ALA A 119 -6.27 -24.13 24.21
C ALA A 119 -6.91 -22.73 24.31
N VAL A 120 -6.24 -21.72 23.75
CA VAL A 120 -6.70 -20.32 23.82
C VAL A 120 -7.57 -19.91 22.63
N GLY A 121 -7.44 -20.59 21.49
CA GLY A 121 -8.19 -20.31 20.27
C GLY A 121 -7.56 -19.22 19.40
N ILE A 122 -6.23 -19.14 19.37
CA ILE A 122 -5.48 -18.15 18.59
C ILE A 122 -4.52 -18.82 17.59
N ALA A 123 -3.98 -18.05 16.65
CA ALA A 123 -2.97 -18.57 15.72
C ALA A 123 -1.67 -18.94 16.45
N ALA A 124 -0.98 -19.98 16.00
CA ALA A 124 0.33 -20.36 16.54
C ALA A 124 1.37 -19.23 16.45
N SER A 125 1.32 -18.42 15.39
CA SER A 125 2.19 -17.25 15.24
C SER A 125 1.92 -16.18 16.30
N SER A 126 0.67 -16.04 16.76
CA SER A 126 0.31 -15.14 17.86
C SER A 126 0.92 -15.58 19.18
N VAL A 127 0.88 -16.88 19.49
CA VAL A 127 1.53 -17.45 20.68
C VAL A 127 3.05 -17.22 20.64
N VAL A 128 3.69 -17.51 19.49
CA VAL A 128 5.13 -17.27 19.31
C VAL A 128 5.47 -15.80 19.53
N LYS A 129 4.65 -14.89 18.99
CA LYS A 129 4.83 -13.45 19.19
C LYS A 129 4.74 -13.08 20.68
N ILE A 130 3.71 -13.55 21.38
CA ILE A 130 3.53 -13.28 22.82
C ILE A 130 4.73 -13.80 23.65
N TRP A 131 5.31 -14.95 23.30
CA TRP A 131 6.46 -15.51 24.03
C TRP A 131 7.82 -14.88 23.70
N HIS A 132 7.90 -14.09 22.62
CA HIS A 132 9.12 -13.37 22.24
C HIS A 132 9.16 -11.93 22.76
N GLU A 133 8.00 -11.38 23.11
CA GLU A 133 7.86 -10.07 23.74
C GLU A 133 8.21 -10.16 25.24
#